data_AF-A0A076N7J7-F1
#
_entry.id   AF-A0A076N7J7-F1
#
_cell.length_a   1.000
_cell.length_b   1.000
_cell.length_c   1.000
_cell.angle_alpha   90.00
_cell.angle_beta   90.00
_cell.angle_gamma   90.00
#
_symmetry.space_group_name_H-M   'P 1'
#
loop_
_entity.id
_entity.type
_entity.pdbx_description
1 polymer ?
#
loop_
_entity_poly.entity_id
_entity_poly.type
_entity_poly.pdbx_seq_one_letter_code
_entity_poly.pdbx_strand_id
1 'polypeptide(L)' 'MSFEEEVAARLAGLPGVQAVTLGGSRATGTARPDRDWDFAIYYRGHFDPADLRALGWPGEVSEIGGLAG' A
#
# COMPACT_ATOMS: atom_id res chain seq x y z
N MET A 1 -12.43 -13.38 0.67
CA MET A 1 -11.61 -12.18 0.92
C MET A 1 -11.41 -11.54 -0.44
N SER A 2 -11.85 -10.31 -0.62
CA SER A 2 -11.63 -9.56 -1.85
C SER A 2 -10.16 -9.11 -1.96
N PHE A 3 -9.76 -8.63 -3.13
CA PHE A 3 -8.38 -8.23 -3.38
C PHE A 3 -7.94 -7.10 -2.42
N GLU A 4 -8.79 -6.10 -2.22
CA GLU A 4 -8.51 -4.98 -1.34
C GLU A 4 -8.41 -5.38 0.14
N GLU A 5 -9.20 -6.35 0.57
CA GLU A 5 -9.10 -6.90 1.93
C GLU A 5 -7.76 -7.62 2.13
N GLU A 6 -7.31 -8.40 1.15
CA GLU A 6 -6.03 -9.12 1.22
C GLU A 6 -4.83 -8.15 1.25
N VAL A 7 -4.83 -7.15 0.35
CA VAL A 7 -3.77 -6.13 0.31
C VAL A 7 -3.76 -5.31 1.59
N ALA A 8 -4.91 -4.85 2.06
CA ALA A 8 -5.02 -4.08 3.29
C ALA A 8 -4.53 -4.88 4.50
N ALA A 9 -4.89 -6.16 4.60
CA ALA A 9 -4.44 -7.02 5.70
C ALA A 9 -2.92 -7.20 5.71
N ARG A 10 -2.29 -7.39 4.54
CA ARG A 10 -0.83 -7.52 4.44
C ARG A 10 -0.12 -6.22 4.80
N LEU A 11 -0.60 -5.09 4.29
CA LEU A 11 -0.03 -3.77 4.60
C LEU A 11 -0.20 -3.40 6.08
N ALA A 12 -1.35 -3.72 6.68
CA ALA A 12 -1.61 -3.49 8.10
C ALA A 12 -0.71 -4.33 9.03
N GLY A 13 -0.18 -5.46 8.54
CA GLY A 13 0.75 -6.31 9.27
C GLY A 13 2.19 -5.79 9.30
N LEU A 14 2.52 -4.75 8.54
CA LEU A 14 3.87 -4.19 8.49
C LEU A 14 4.21 -3.44 9.80
N PRO A 15 5.49 -3.49 10.26
CA PRO A 15 5.91 -2.78 11.45
C PRO A 15 5.58 -1.29 11.40
N GLY A 16 5.04 -0.77 12.51
CA GLY A 16 4.74 0.64 12.69
C GLY A 16 3.47 1.13 11.97
N VAL A 17 2.86 0.36 11.06
CA VAL A 17 1.61 0.74 10.38
C VAL A 17 0.47 0.85 11.38
N GLN A 18 -0.24 1.98 11.32
CA GLN A 18 -1.40 2.32 12.17
C GLN A 18 -2.71 2.30 11.39
N ALA A 19 -2.66 2.59 10.09
CA ALA A 19 -3.81 2.56 9.21
C ALA A 19 -3.39 2.32 7.76
N VAL A 20 -4.30 1.71 7.00
CA VAL A 20 -4.22 1.58 5.54
C VAL A 20 -5.44 2.27 4.95
N THR A 21 -5.24 3.10 3.95
CA THR A 21 -6.34 3.81 3.27
C THR A 21 -6.34 3.48 1.79
N LEU A 22 -7.54 3.28 1.24
CA LEU A 22 -7.76 3.20 -0.20
C LEU A 22 -7.78 4.62 -0.78
N GLY A 23 -7.05 4.83 -1.87
CA GLY A 23 -6.97 6.08 -2.61
C GLY A 23 -7.55 5.98 -4.02
N GLY A 24 -7.34 7.04 -4.79
CA GLY A 24 -7.59 7.06 -6.23
C GLY A 24 -9.05 6.89 -6.65
N SER A 25 -9.22 6.35 -7.86
CA SER A 25 -10.54 6.24 -8.49
C SER A 25 -11.48 5.27 -7.77
N ARG A 26 -10.94 4.25 -7.09
CA ARG A 26 -11.74 3.29 -6.31
C ARG A 26 -12.24 3.87 -5.00
N ALA A 27 -11.44 4.69 -4.31
CA ALA A 27 -11.89 5.40 -3.13
C ALA A 27 -13.01 6.42 -3.43
N THR A 28 -12.99 7.02 -4.63
CA THR A 28 -14.00 8.00 -5.06
C THR A 28 -15.19 7.39 -5.81
N GLY A 29 -15.21 6.06 -6.01
CA GLY A 29 -16.29 5.35 -6.70
C GLY A 29 -16.37 5.61 -8.21
N THR A 30 -15.30 6.13 -8.81
CA THR A 30 -15.24 6.45 -10.26
C THR A 30 -14.42 5.45 -11.07
N ALA A 31 -13.89 4.41 -10.41
CA ALA A 31 -13.08 3.38 -11.05
C ALA A 31 -13.87 2.52 -12.04
N ARG A 32 -13.21 2.15 -13.13
CA ARG A 32 -13.61 1.06 -14.01
C ARG A 32 -12.90 -0.24 -13.57
N PRO A 33 -13.41 -1.43 -13.96
CA PRO A 33 -12.83 -2.70 -13.53
C PRO A 33 -11.33 -2.87 -13.86
N ASP A 34 -10.87 -2.26 -14.96
CA ASP A 34 -9.50 -2.30 -15.48
C ASP A 34 -8.55 -1.28 -14.84
N ARG A 35 -9.04 -0.39 -13.97
CA ARG A 35 -8.19 0.58 -13.28
C ARG A 35 -7.32 -0.08 -12.21
N ASP A 36 -6.24 0.59 -11.90
CA ASP A 36 -5.28 0.31 -10.83
C ASP A 36 -5.83 0.61 -9.43
N TRP A 37 -5.16 0.06 -8.43
CA TRP A 37 -5.49 0.21 -7.02
C TRP A 37 -4.44 1.06 -6.32
N ASP A 38 -4.88 2.13 -5.68
CA ASP A 38 -4.02 3.01 -4.90
C ASP A 38 -4.23 2.75 -3.40
N PHE A 39 -3.15 2.44 -2.69
CA PHE A 39 -3.17 2.31 -1.23
C PHE A 39 -2.14 3.23 -0.61
N ALA A 40 -2.45 3.77 0.57
CA ALA A 40 -1.49 4.50 1.40
C ALA A 40 -1.45 3.89 2.80
N ILE A 41 -0.26 3.92 3.41
CA ILE A 41 -0.04 3.51 4.80
C ILE A 41 0.26 4.73 5.65
N TYR A 42 -0.33 4.77 6.84
CA TYR A 42 0.06 5.70 7.89
C TYR A 42 0.82 4.90 8.93
N TYR A 43 2.07 5.25 9.19
CA TYR A 43 2.90 4.60 10.19
C TYR A 43 3.31 5.59 11.29
N ARG A 44 3.71 5.05 12.44
CA ARG A 44 4.26 5.83 13.54
C ARG A 44 5.58 5.25 13.99
N GLY A 45 6.56 6.13 14.21
CA GLY A 45 7.92 5.73 14.54
C GLY A 45 8.72 5.48 13.26
N HIS A 46 9.50 4.41 13.26
CA HIS A 46 10.30 4.01 12.11
C HIS A 46 9.48 3.11 11.18
N PHE A 47 9.63 3.32 9.89
CA PHE A 47 9.17 2.41 8.84
C PHE A 47 10.34 2.12 7.92
N ASP A 48 10.60 0.84 7.65
CA ASP A 48 11.66 0.42 6.75
C ASP A 48 11.02 -0.04 5.43
N PRO A 49 11.31 0.62 4.29
CA PRO A 49 10.87 0.14 2.97
C PRO A 49 11.29 -1.31 2.67
N ALA A 50 12.32 -1.84 3.33
CA ALA A 50 12.69 -3.26 3.23
C ALA A 50 11.57 -4.21 3.72
N ASP A 51 10.78 -3.82 4.73
CA ASP A 51 9.64 -4.63 5.21
C ASP A 51 8.58 -4.77 4.12
N LEU A 52 8.36 -3.71 3.33
CA LEU A 52 7.45 -3.74 2.19
C LEU A 52 8.02 -4.62 1.05
N ARG A 53 9.32 -4.52 0.77
CA ARG A 53 10.00 -5.39 -0.22
C ARG A 53 9.92 -6.86 0.17
N ALA A 54 10.01 -7.16 1.48
CA ALA A 54 9.94 -8.52 1.99
C ALA A 54 8.58 -9.21 1.78
N LEU A 55 7.51 -8.45 1.45
CA LEU A 55 6.23 -9.04 1.01
C LEU A 55 6.36 -9.81 -0.31
N GLY A 56 7.44 -9.59 -1.08
CA GLY A 56 7.77 -10.36 -2.28
C GLY A 56 6.88 -10.06 -3.48
N TRP A 57 6.18 -8.92 -3.48
CA TRP A 57 5.42 -8.49 -4.65
C TRP A 57 6.35 -8.01 -5.76
N PRO A 58 6.04 -8.33 -7.04
CA PRO A 58 6.80 -7.80 -8.16
C PRO A 58 6.62 -6.29 -8.24
N GLY A 59 7.69 -5.57 -8.53
CA GLY A 59 7.68 -4.12 -8.70
C GLY A 59 8.88 -3.45 -8.01
N GLU A 60 8.77 -2.14 -7.86
CA GLU A 60 9.80 -1.31 -7.25
C GLU A 60 9.29 -0.71 -5.94
N VAL A 61 10.17 -0.65 -4.95
CA VAL A 61 9.92 0.06 -3.69
C VAL A 61 10.99 1.13 -3.57
N SER A 62 10.54 2.38 -3.48
CA SER A 62 11.42 3.52 -3.27
C SER A 62 11.74 3.72 -1.79
N GLU A 63 12.85 4.41 -1.52
CA GLU A 63 13.17 4.88 -0.17
C GLU A 63 12.19 5.96 0.29
N ILE A 64 12.08 6.19 1.60
CA ILE A 64 11.25 7.26 2.15
C ILE A 64 11.78 8.62 1.67
N GLY A 65 10.90 9.42 1.06
CA GLY A 65 11.26 10.70 0.45
C GLY A 65 11.94 10.57 -0.92
N GLY A 66 12.14 9.35 -1.41
CA GLY A 66 12.49 9.08 -2.81
C GLY A 66 11.30 9.31 -3.74
N LEU A 67 11.60 9.56 -5.01
CA LEU A 67 10.58 9.61 -6.06
C LEU A 67 10.33 8.18 -6.55
N ALA A 68 9.09 7.72 -6.49
CA ALA A 68 8.68 6.50 -7.18
C ALA A 68 8.61 6.75 -8.69
N GLY A 69 9.25 5.87 -9.48
CA GLY A 69 9.26 5.90 -10.94
C GLY A 69 8.14 5.07 -11.55
#